data_AF-A0A419F916-F1
#
_entry.id   AF-A0A419F916-F1
#
_cell.length_a   1.000
_cell.length_b   1.000
_cell.length_c   1.000
_cell.angle_alpha   90.00
_cell.angle_beta   90.00
_cell.angle_gamma   90.00
#
_symmetry.space_group_name_H-M   'P 1'
#
loop_
_entity.id
_entity.type
_entity.pdbx_description
1 polymer ?
#
loop_
_entity_poly.entity_id
_entity_poly.type
_entity_poly.pdbx_seq_one_letter_code
_entity_poly.pdbx_strand_id
1 'polypeptide(L)'
;MASPASIKKHPIHPMLIPLPIGLWVFSVISEIVYRITGRGTWRSTANDTMFGGIFGALAAAIPGFIDYMSIKQPHARKTATRHMLLNLSITGIFTTAYALRRYGRKNENTPFLLTLLGVSLLAMSGWLGWKLVYEHRVGVSEPEEHGEPGEEAYQPQEERQPEEQPA
;
A
#
# COMPACT_ATOMS: atom_id res chain seq x y z
N MET A 1 -6.20 -8.67 -11.02
CA MET A 1 -7.56 -8.75 -10.42
C MET A 1 -7.81 -7.44 -9.70
N ALA A 2 -8.97 -6.81 -9.93
CA ALA A 2 -9.31 -5.53 -9.31
C ALA A 2 -9.47 -5.67 -7.78
N SER A 3 -9.06 -4.63 -7.04
CA SER A 3 -9.21 -4.56 -5.58
C SER A 3 -10.68 -4.33 -5.21
N PRO A 4 -11.31 -5.24 -4.44
CA PRO A 4 -12.66 -5.04 -3.92
C PRO A 4 -12.77 -3.84 -2.97
N ALA A 5 -11.72 -3.55 -2.19
CA ALA A 5 -11.68 -2.36 -1.34
C ALA A 5 -11.17 -1.14 -2.13
N SER A 6 -12.00 -0.62 -3.04
CA SER A 6 -11.65 0.52 -3.89
C SER A 6 -12.72 1.62 -3.91
N ILE A 7 -12.28 2.87 -4.09
CA ILE A 7 -13.15 4.04 -4.34
C ILE A 7 -12.87 4.51 -5.76
N LYS A 8 -13.89 4.51 -6.63
CA LYS A 8 -13.75 4.89 -8.06
C LYS A 8 -12.61 4.15 -8.77
N LYS A 9 -12.49 2.82 -8.56
CA LYS A 9 -11.39 1.97 -9.08
C LYS A 9 -10.00 2.26 -8.51
N HIS A 10 -9.88 3.12 -7.49
CA HIS A 10 -8.62 3.34 -6.78
C HIS A 10 -8.56 2.50 -5.50
N PRO A 11 -7.57 1.60 -5.36
CA PRO A 11 -7.47 0.69 -4.20
C PRO A 11 -7.13 1.47 -2.93
N ILE A 12 -7.89 1.24 -1.86
CA ILE A 12 -7.75 1.98 -0.60
C ILE A 12 -6.48 1.56 0.15
N HIS A 13 -6.11 0.28 0.10
CA HIS A 13 -4.92 -0.21 0.80
C HIS A 13 -3.63 0.51 0.36
N PRO A 14 -3.29 0.62 -0.94
CA PRO A 14 -2.14 1.40 -1.40
C PRO A 14 -2.20 2.90 -1.09
N MET A 15 -3.39 3.48 -0.87
CA MET A 15 -3.51 4.88 -0.42
C MET A 15 -3.12 5.05 1.05
N LEU A 16 -3.39 4.04 1.89
CA LEU A 16 -3.17 4.13 3.33
C LEU A 16 -1.76 3.71 3.74
N ILE A 17 -1.11 2.78 3.03
CA ILE A 17 0.23 2.28 3.41
C ILE A 17 1.34 3.34 3.46
N PRO A 18 1.32 4.48 2.74
CA PRO A 18 2.34 5.51 2.91
C PRO A 18 2.34 6.13 4.31
N LEU A 19 1.19 6.18 4.99
CA LEU A 19 1.07 6.75 6.35
C LEU A 19 1.90 5.99 7.38
N PRO A 20 1.71 4.67 7.63
CA PRO A 20 2.53 3.94 8.58
C PRO A 20 4.00 3.93 8.18
N ILE A 21 4.31 3.84 6.88
CA ILE A 21 5.70 3.82 6.41
C ILE A 21 6.42 5.12 6.76
N GLY A 22 5.86 6.26 6.36
CA GLY A 22 6.45 7.57 6.63
C GLY A 22 6.58 7.83 8.13
N LEU A 23 5.54 7.53 8.90
CA LEU A 23 5.51 7.76 10.35
C LEU A 23 6.53 6.91 11.11
N TRP A 24 6.68 5.63 10.78
CA TRP A 24 7.65 4.76 11.45
C TRP A 24 9.11 5.09 11.09
N VAL A 25 9.38 5.41 9.83
CA VAL A 25 10.71 5.89 9.42
C VAL A 25 11.04 7.21 10.12
N PHE A 26 10.10 8.15 10.13
CA PHE A 26 10.28 9.44 10.79
C PHE A 26 10.42 9.33 12.32
N SER A 27 9.74 8.35 12.94
CA SER A 27 9.93 7.99 14.35
C SER A 27 11.38 7.59 14.65
N VAL A 28 11.98 6.73 13.81
CA VAL A 28 13.38 6.30 13.98
C VAL A 28 14.34 7.48 13.79
N ILE A 29 14.11 8.32 12.77
CA ILE A 29 14.92 9.52 12.54
C ILE A 29 14.83 10.46 13.75
N SER A 30 13.62 10.73 14.24
CA SER A 30 13.40 11.60 15.39
C SER A 30 14.10 11.07 16.64
N GLU A 31 14.07 9.76 16.87
CA GLU A 31 14.78 9.11 17.97
C GLU A 31 16.32 9.25 17.83
N ILE A 32 16.87 9.12 16.62
CA ILE A 32 18.30 9.34 16.36
C ILE A 32 18.66 10.79 16.67
N VAL A 33 17.86 11.76 16.21
CA VAL A 33 18.09 13.18 16.48
C VAL A 33 17.99 13.48 17.98
N TYR A 34 17.03 12.87 18.69
CA TYR A 34 16.95 12.97 20.15
C TYR A 34 18.24 12.47 20.82
N ARG A 35 18.76 11.31 20.43
CA ARG A 35 19.99 10.73 21.01
C ARG A 35 21.24 11.59 20.76
N ILE A 36 21.29 12.30 19.64
CA ILE A 36 22.40 13.22 19.31
C ILE A 36 22.26 14.56 20.05
N THR A 37 21.04 15.09 20.12
CA THR A 37 20.81 16.48 20.58
C THR A 37 20.36 16.60 22.03
N GLY A 38 19.85 15.53 22.64
CA GLY A 38 19.22 15.52 23.97
C GLY A 38 17.91 16.29 24.06
N ARG A 39 17.39 16.85 22.96
CA ARG A 39 16.19 17.72 22.98
C ARG A 39 14.92 16.87 23.09
N GLY A 40 14.20 17.01 24.20
CA GLY A 40 12.99 16.24 24.50
C GLY A 40 11.86 16.36 23.47
N THR A 41 11.82 17.43 22.67
CA THR A 41 10.84 17.58 21.58
C THR A 41 10.94 16.44 20.56
N TRP A 42 12.15 16.05 20.17
CA TRP A 42 12.37 14.95 19.23
C TRP A 42 11.97 13.60 19.82
N ARG A 43 12.09 13.43 21.14
CA ARG A 43 11.60 12.23 21.83
C ARG A 43 10.08 12.14 21.79
N SER A 44 9.38 13.24 22.04
CA SER A 44 7.92 13.31 21.91
C SER A 44 7.50 13.03 20.47
N THR A 45 8.12 13.69 19.48
CA THR A 45 7.85 13.44 18.05
C THR A 45 8.06 11.98 17.66
N ALA A 46 9.13 11.33 18.14
CA ALA A 46 9.37 9.92 17.89
C ALA A 46 8.25 9.03 18.45
N ASN A 47 7.72 9.35 19.62
CA ASN A 47 6.63 8.58 20.24
C ASN A 47 5.28 8.82 19.54
N ASP A 48 4.95 10.07 19.23
CA ASP A 48 3.69 10.45 18.58
C ASP A 48 3.60 9.86 17.17
N THR A 49 4.70 9.92 16.42
CA THR A 49 4.76 9.37 15.06
C THR A 49 4.77 7.84 15.09
N MET A 50 5.45 7.21 16.05
CA MET A 50 5.37 5.76 16.25
C MET A 50 3.93 5.31 16.53
N PHE A 51 3.23 6.01 17.42
CA PHE A 51 1.83 5.74 17.75
C PHE A 51 0.94 5.95 16.54
N GLY A 52 1.04 7.09 15.85
CA GLY A 52 0.30 7.36 14.62
C GLY A 52 0.52 6.31 13.54
N GLY A 53 1.75 5.80 13.41
CA GLY A 53 2.08 4.72 12.49
C GLY A 53 1.38 3.40 12.82
N ILE A 54 1.20 3.08 14.11
CA ILE A 54 0.42 1.91 14.54
C ILE A 54 -1.05 2.05 14.09
N PHE A 55 -1.67 3.22 14.30
CA PHE A 55 -3.04 3.47 13.83
C PHE A 55 -3.14 3.41 12.31
N GLY A 56 -2.20 4.03 11.60
CA GLY A 56 -2.14 3.99 10.14
C GLY A 56 -2.01 2.56 9.60
N ALA A 57 -1.19 1.72 10.25
CA ALA A 57 -1.02 0.32 9.88
C ALA A 57 -2.30 -0.49 10.10
N LEU A 58 -2.98 -0.30 11.23
CA LEU A 58 -4.25 -0.96 11.52
C LEU A 58 -5.35 -0.52 10.53
N ALA A 59 -5.42 0.78 10.22
CA ALA A 59 -6.34 1.30 9.23
C ALA A 59 -6.08 0.73 7.84
N ALA A 60 -4.82 0.59 7.43
CA ALA A 60 -4.43 -0.01 6.15
C ALA A 60 -4.64 -1.54 6.10
N ALA A 61 -4.56 -2.22 7.25
CA ALA A 61 -4.72 -3.68 7.34
C ALA A 61 -6.14 -4.14 6.99
N ILE A 62 -7.16 -3.34 7.30
CA ILE A 62 -8.57 -3.66 7.01
C ILE A 62 -8.82 -3.82 5.49
N PRO A 63 -8.61 -2.80 4.63
CA PRO A 63 -8.79 -2.96 3.19
C PRO A 63 -7.81 -3.97 2.60
N GLY A 64 -6.57 -4.05 3.11
CA GLY A 64 -5.60 -5.04 2.65
C GLY A 64 -6.03 -6.49 2.88
N PHE A 65 -6.70 -6.76 4.01
CA PHE A 65 -7.26 -8.07 4.31
C PHE A 65 -8.46 -8.41 3.41
N ILE A 66 -9.32 -7.42 3.14
CA ILE A 66 -10.43 -7.55 2.19
C ILE A 66 -9.90 -7.90 0.79
N ASP A 67 -8.86 -7.20 0.33
CA ASP A 67 -8.20 -7.49 -0.95
C ASP A 67 -7.56 -8.88 -0.96
N TYR A 68 -6.92 -9.29 0.14
CA TYR A 68 -6.32 -10.62 0.27
C TYR A 68 -7.34 -11.76 0.12
N MET A 69 -8.56 -11.61 0.62
CA MET A 69 -9.63 -12.60 0.47
C MET A 69 -10.05 -12.82 -0.99
N SER A 70 -9.83 -11.83 -1.86
CA SER A 70 -10.17 -11.93 -3.29
C SER A 70 -9.14 -12.68 -4.13
N ILE A 71 -7.97 -13.02 -3.57
CA ILE A 71 -6.85 -13.62 -4.30
C ILE A 71 -7.09 -15.13 -4.54
N LYS A 72 -7.41 -15.49 -5.79
CA LYS A 72 -7.63 -16.87 -6.27
C LYS A 72 -6.34 -17.57 -6.71
N GLN A 73 -5.34 -16.84 -7.21
CA GLN A 73 -4.11 -17.43 -7.74
C GLN A 73 -3.18 -17.93 -6.61
N PRO A 74 -2.80 -19.22 -6.57
CA PRO A 74 -2.02 -19.79 -5.46
C PRO A 74 -0.67 -19.10 -5.23
N HIS A 75 0.04 -18.74 -6.30
CA HIS A 75 1.36 -18.10 -6.21
C HIS A 75 1.26 -16.67 -5.66
N ALA A 76 0.31 -15.87 -6.16
CA ALA A 76 0.02 -14.54 -5.65
C ALA A 76 -0.43 -14.60 -4.18
N ARG A 77 -1.28 -15.59 -3.82
CA ARG A 77 -1.76 -15.78 -2.46
C ARG A 77 -0.63 -16.09 -1.49
N LYS A 78 0.34 -16.95 -1.87
CA LYS A 78 1.52 -17.25 -1.06
C LYS A 78 2.36 -16.00 -0.76
N THR A 79 2.60 -15.17 -1.77
CA THR A 79 3.32 -13.89 -1.59
C THR A 79 2.52 -12.94 -0.71
N ALA A 80 1.20 -12.86 -0.91
CA ALA A 80 0.31 -12.01 -0.13
C ALA A 80 0.23 -12.43 1.34
N THR A 81 0.17 -13.73 1.64
CA THR A 81 0.21 -14.24 3.01
C THR A 81 1.53 -13.90 3.69
N ARG A 82 2.67 -14.08 3.01
CA ARG A 82 3.99 -13.69 3.55
C ARG A 82 4.06 -12.21 3.84
N HIS A 83 3.59 -11.38 2.91
CA HIS A 83 3.52 -9.93 3.09
C HIS A 83 2.63 -9.54 4.28
N MET A 84 1.44 -10.11 4.38
CA MET A 84 0.51 -9.87 5.49
C MET A 84 1.11 -10.26 6.84
N LEU A 85 1.67 -11.47 6.96
CA LEU A 85 2.31 -11.94 8.20
C LEU A 85 3.49 -11.05 8.60
N LEU A 86 4.30 -10.65 7.63
CA LEU A 86 5.42 -9.73 7.87
C LEU A 86 4.93 -8.37 8.39
N ASN A 87 3.90 -7.77 7.79
CA ASN A 87 3.34 -6.50 8.26
C ASN A 87 2.69 -6.59 9.65
N LEU A 88 2.00 -7.69 9.96
CA LEU A 88 1.48 -7.94 11.31
C LEU A 88 2.62 -8.05 12.33
N SER A 89 3.71 -8.70 11.95
CA SER A 89 4.90 -8.85 12.80
C SER A 89 5.58 -7.50 13.04
N ILE A 90 5.74 -6.68 11.99
CA ILE A 90 6.27 -5.31 12.08
C ILE A 90 5.38 -4.45 12.99
N THR A 91 4.06 -4.51 12.81
CA THR A 91 3.10 -3.78 13.65
C THR A 91 3.23 -4.22 15.12
N GLY A 92 3.37 -5.53 15.37
CA GLY A 92 3.64 -6.08 16.70
C GLY A 92 4.97 -5.59 17.30
N ILE A 93 6.03 -5.50 16.50
CA ILE A 93 7.33 -4.96 16.92
C ILE A 93 7.21 -3.49 17.34
N PHE A 94 6.57 -2.64 16.52
CA PHE A 94 6.37 -1.23 16.86
C PHE A 94 5.46 -1.05 18.08
N THR A 95 4.41 -1.85 18.19
CA THR A 95 3.52 -1.85 19.36
C THR A 95 4.28 -2.27 20.63
N THR A 96 5.12 -3.30 20.54
CA THR A 96 5.97 -3.74 21.65
C THR A 96 7.00 -2.68 22.02
N ALA A 97 7.65 -2.05 21.03
CA ALA A 97 8.59 -0.96 21.26
C ALA A 97 7.88 0.23 21.95
N TYR A 98 6.68 0.60 21.51
CA TYR A 98 5.86 1.63 22.14
C TYR A 98 5.48 1.28 23.58
N ALA A 99 5.02 0.06 23.83
CA ALA A 99 4.69 -0.42 25.17
C ALA A 99 5.90 -0.41 26.11
N LEU A 100 7.07 -0.86 25.62
CA LEU A 100 8.32 -0.82 26.38
C LEU A 100 8.75 0.61 26.72
N ARG A 101 8.57 1.57 25.80
CA ARG A 101 8.82 2.99 26.12
C ARG A 101 7.84 3.54 27.16
N ARG A 102 6.58 3.10 27.11
CA ARG A 102 5.51 3.65 27.96
C ARG A 102 5.47 3.07 29.38
N TYR A 103 5.81 1.79 29.51
CA TYR A 103 5.64 1.01 30.75
C TYR A 103 6.93 0.35 31.24
N GLY A 104 7.96 0.25 30.40
CA GLY A 104 9.23 -0.38 30.76
C GLY A 104 10.04 0.47 31.74
N ARG A 105 10.75 -0.19 32.66
CA ARG A 105 11.65 0.49 33.62
C ARG A 105 13.03 0.65 32.98
N LYS A 106 13.45 1.91 32.79
CA LYS A 106 14.85 2.37 32.59
C LYS A 106 15.64 1.84 31.37
N ASN A 107 15.09 0.98 30.51
CA ASN A 107 15.79 0.50 29.32
C ASN A 107 15.31 1.21 28.04
N GLU A 108 16.11 2.18 27.58
CA GLU A 108 15.82 2.93 26.36
C GLU A 108 16.41 2.29 25.09
N ASN A 109 17.36 1.37 25.21
CA ASN A 109 18.07 0.79 24.07
C ASN A 109 17.26 -0.31 23.39
N THR A 110 16.63 -1.19 24.15
CA THR A 110 15.78 -2.27 23.60
C THR A 110 14.66 -1.76 22.69
N PRO A 111 13.81 -0.78 23.09
CA PRO A 111 12.77 -0.28 22.19
C PRO A 111 13.35 0.40 20.94
N PHE A 112 14.53 1.01 21.02
CA PHE A 112 15.19 1.59 19.86
C PHE A 112 15.68 0.51 18.87
N LEU A 113 16.33 -0.54 19.36
CA LEU A 113 16.75 -1.67 18.51
C LEU A 113 15.55 -2.35 17.84
N LEU A 114 14.42 -2.48 18.56
CA LEU A 114 13.17 -2.98 17.97
C LEU A 114 12.67 -2.07 16.85
N THR A 115 12.73 -0.74 17.00
CA THR A 115 12.32 0.17 15.91
C THR A 115 13.25 0.08 14.68
N LEU A 116 14.56 -0.11 14.87
CA LEU A 116 15.50 -0.34 13.77
C LEU A 116 15.23 -1.66 13.04
N LEU A 117 14.96 -2.73 13.80
CA LEU A 117 14.54 -4.02 13.24
C LEU A 117 13.22 -3.87 12.48
N GLY A 118 12.25 -3.14 13.05
CA GLY A 118 10.96 -2.88 12.45
C GLY A 118 11.07 -2.17 11.10
N VAL A 119 11.87 -1.09 11.00
CA VAL A 119 12.10 -0.38 9.72
C VAL A 119 12.85 -1.25 8.70
N SER A 120 13.82 -2.06 9.14
CA SER A 120 14.53 -2.99 8.26
C SER A 120 13.57 -4.03 7.65
N LEU A 121 12.70 -4.61 8.48
CA LEU A 121 11.66 -5.55 8.02
C LEU A 121 10.62 -4.84 7.14
N LEU A 122 10.31 -3.58 7.43
CA LEU A 122 9.40 -2.77 6.61
C LEU A 122 9.93 -2.58 5.18
N ALA A 123 11.24 -2.36 5.01
CA ALA A 123 11.85 -2.31 3.68
C ALA A 123 11.70 -3.65 2.93
N MET A 124 11.92 -4.78 3.61
CA MET A 124 11.68 -6.11 3.05
C MET A 124 10.20 -6.31 2.68
N SER A 125 9.28 -5.86 3.54
CA SER A 125 7.84 -5.91 3.29
C SER A 125 7.45 -5.09 2.06
N GLY A 126 8.05 -3.90 1.89
CA GLY A 126 7.87 -3.06 0.72
C GLY A 126 8.25 -3.77 -0.58
N TRP A 127 9.34 -4.54 -0.57
CA TRP A 127 9.72 -5.37 -1.73
C TRP A 127 8.64 -6.42 -2.07
N LEU A 128 8.09 -7.11 -1.06
CA LEU A 128 7.00 -8.06 -1.28
C LEU A 128 5.73 -7.37 -1.80
N GLY A 129 5.42 -6.17 -1.31
CA GLY A 129 4.30 -5.36 -1.77
C GLY A 129 4.45 -4.97 -3.24
N TRP A 130 5.65 -4.53 -3.64
CA TRP A 130 5.98 -4.26 -5.04
C TRP A 130 5.76 -5.49 -5.91
N LYS A 131 6.25 -6.65 -5.48
CA LYS A 131 6.05 -7.92 -6.19
C LYS A 131 4.57 -8.24 -6.43
N LEU A 132 3.70 -7.97 -5.45
CA LEU A 132 2.26 -8.20 -5.58
C LEU A 132 1.61 -7.31 -6.64
N VAL A 133 1.99 -6.04 -6.68
CA VAL A 133 1.44 -5.06 -7.63
C VAL A 133 1.98 -5.30 -9.04
N TYR A 134 3.30 -5.41 -9.19
CA TYR A 134 3.95 -5.39 -10.50
C TYR A 134 4.09 -6.77 -11.14
N GLU A 135 4.35 -7.83 -10.37
CA GLU A 135 4.48 -9.18 -10.94
C GLU A 135 3.14 -9.94 -10.93
N HIS A 136 2.38 -9.83 -9.83
CA HIS A 136 1.12 -10.58 -9.66
C HIS A 136 -0.14 -9.79 -10.05
N ARG A 137 -0.02 -8.52 -10.45
CA ARG A 137 -1.13 -7.64 -10.86
C ARG A 137 -2.31 -7.65 -9.88
N VAL A 138 -2.01 -7.73 -8.58
CA VAL A 138 -3.00 -7.64 -7.51
C VAL A 138 -3.41 -6.19 -7.36
N GLY A 139 -4.72 -5.90 -7.42
CA GLY A 139 -5.26 -4.54 -7.31
C GLY A 139 -5.27 -3.75 -8.62
N VAL A 140 -4.75 -4.30 -9.72
CA VAL A 140 -4.78 -3.67 -11.05
C VAL A 140 -5.92 -4.27 -11.87
N SER A 141 -6.83 -3.40 -12.34
CA SER A 141 -7.79 -3.71 -13.39
C SER A 141 -7.05 -3.85 -14.71
N GLU A 142 -7.32 -4.89 -15.49
CA GLU A 142 -6.90 -4.86 -16.89
C GLU A 142 -7.66 -3.74 -17.59
N PRO A 143 -7.03 -3.01 -18.54
CA PRO A 143 -7.78 -2.11 -19.39
C PRO A 143 -8.95 -2.88 -20.00
N GLU A 144 -10.15 -2.30 -19.99
CA GLU A 144 -11.19 -2.81 -20.88
C GLU A 144 -10.56 -2.79 -22.28
N GLU A 145 -10.48 -3.97 -22.90
CA GLU A 145 -10.13 -4.10 -24.30
C GLU A 145 -11.12 -3.17 -25.02
N HIS A 146 -10.67 -1.97 -25.39
CA HIS A 146 -11.40 -1.18 -26.36
C HIS A 146 -11.39 -2.04 -27.60
N GLY A 147 -12.49 -2.78 -27.80
CA GLY A 147 -12.75 -3.48 -29.04
C GLY A 147 -12.37 -2.52 -30.14
N GLU A 148 -11.52 -2.99 -31.06
CA GLU A 148 -11.12 -2.21 -32.21
C GLU A 148 -12.38 -1.54 -32.76
N PRO A 149 -12.36 -0.21 -33.02
CA PRO A 149 -13.52 0.44 -33.62
C PRO A 149 -13.84 -0.38 -34.85
N GLY A 150 -14.99 -1.06 -34.80
CA GLY A 150 -15.38 -1.99 -35.84
C GLY A 150 -15.20 -1.27 -37.16
N GLU A 151 -14.66 -1.98 -38.14
CA GLU A 151 -14.82 -1.61 -39.54
C GLU A 151 -16.33 -1.43 -39.77
N GLU A 152 -16.85 -0.22 -39.53
CA GLU A 152 -18.04 0.25 -40.16
C GLU A 152 -17.71 0.19 -41.63
N ALA A 153 -18.13 -0.91 -42.25
CA ALA A 153 -17.99 -1.15 -43.67
C ALA A 153 -18.42 0.12 -44.40
N TYR A 154 -17.44 0.81 -44.98
CA TYR A 154 -17.68 1.90 -45.90
C TYR A 154 -18.57 1.34 -47.01
N GLN A 155 -19.86 1.64 -46.93
CA GLN A 155 -20.81 1.46 -48.01
C GLN A 155 -20.67 2.71 -48.88
N PRO A 156 -20.05 2.62 -50.08
CA PRO A 156 -20.03 3.74 -50.99
C PRO A 156 -21.48 4.11 -51.28
N GLN A 157 -21.87 5.36 -51.05
CA GLN A 157 -23.17 5.84 -51.48
C GLN A 157 -23.22 5.68 -52.99
N GLU A 158 -24.07 4.77 -53.47
CA GLU A 158 -24.40 4.64 -54.89
C GLU A 158 -24.84 6.03 -55.36
N GLU A 159 -24.06 6.63 -56.27
CA GLU A 159 -24.36 7.89 -56.91
C GLU A 159 -25.79 7.83 -57.46
N ARG A 160 -26.71 8.57 -56.84
CA ARG A 160 -28.03 8.82 -57.44
C ARG A 160 -27.80 9.56 -58.75
N GLN A 161 -27.90 8.83 -59.86
CA GLN A 161 -27.94 9.40 -61.20
C GLN A 161 -29.09 10.43 -61.25
N PRO A 162 -28.86 11.63 -61.79
CA PRO A 162 -29.94 12.61 -61.94
C PRO A 162 -30.97 12.04 -62.93
N GLU A 163 -32.23 11.93 -62.50
CA GLU A 163 -33.33 11.62 -63.41
C GLU A 163 -33.36 12.67 -64.53
N GLU A 164 -33.15 12.23 -65.77
CA GLU A 164 -33.42 13.02 -66.97
C GLU A 164 -34.90 13.43 -66.97
N GLN A 165 -35.17 14.72 -66.85
CA GLN A 165 -36.50 15.28 -67.11
C GLN A 165 -36.68 15.42 -68.62
N PRO A 166 -37.69 14.79 -69.24
CA PRO A 166 -37.97 15.00 -70.65
C PRO A 166 -38.63 16.37 -70.89
N ALA A 167 -38.39 16.86 -72.10
CA ALA A 167 -38.53 18.23 -72.64
C ALA A 167 -39.85 18.98 -72.39
#